data_AF-A0A661M243-F1
#
_entry.id   AF-A0A661M243-F1
#
_cell.length_a   1.000
_cell.length_b   1.000
_cell.length_c   1.000
_cell.angle_alpha   90.00
_cell.angle_beta   90.00
_cell.angle_gamma   90.00
#
_symmetry.space_group_name_H-M   'P 1'
#
loop_
_entity.id
_entity.type
_entity.pdbx_description
1 polymer ?
#
loop_
_entity_poly.entity_id
_entity_poly.type
_entity_poly.pdbx_seq_one_letter_code
_entity_poly.pdbx_strand_id
1 'polypeptide(L)'
;MKRDTGESKTPGHEPSILDEVLFDSLWKAFGNLSIGIIVIDQRSIVRFFNSMAGCFLGIQPVSAVGRPVREIISKTHMINKG
;
A
#
# COMPACT_ATOMS: atom_id res chain seq x y z
N MET A 1 -41.82 -19.30 -0.47
CA MET A 1 -41.02 -18.56 -1.48
C MET A 1 -40.92 -17.10 -1.07
N LYS A 2 -39.84 -16.70 -0.37
CA LYS A 2 -39.10 -15.45 -0.53
C LYS A 2 -37.70 -15.72 0.01
N ARG A 3 -36.68 -15.42 -0.80
CA ARG A 3 -35.25 -15.53 -0.49
C ARG A 3 -34.84 -14.17 0.06
N ASP A 4 -34.39 -14.12 1.30
CA ASP A 4 -33.66 -12.96 1.83
C ASP A 4 -32.20 -13.34 1.91
N THR A 5 -31.45 -12.87 0.91
CA THR A 5 -30.00 -12.90 0.83
C THR A 5 -29.50 -11.47 1.00
N GLY A 6 -28.52 -11.23 1.87
CA GLY A 6 -27.81 -9.95 2.01
C GLY A 6 -27.68 -9.58 3.49
N GLU A 7 -26.52 -9.26 4.06
CA GLU A 7 -25.19 -9.02 3.54
C GLU A 7 -24.20 -9.48 4.62
N SER A 8 -23.17 -10.24 4.25
CA SER A 8 -22.02 -10.47 5.13
C SER A 8 -21.22 -9.17 5.24
N LYS A 9 -21.40 -8.44 6.34
CA LYS A 9 -20.46 -7.40 6.76
C LYS A 9 -19.11 -8.07 6.99
N THR A 10 -18.16 -7.86 6.08
CA THR A 10 -16.75 -8.19 6.36
C THR A 10 -16.30 -7.32 7.52
N PRO A 11 -15.85 -7.89 8.66
CA PRO A 11 -15.32 -7.08 9.74
C PRO A 11 -13.99 -6.49 9.25
N GLY A 12 -13.91 -5.16 9.21
CA GLY A 12 -12.63 -4.48 9.08
C GLY A 12 -11.73 -4.98 10.20
N HIS A 13 -10.59 -5.57 9.84
CA HIS A 13 -9.54 -5.89 10.79
C HIS A 13 -8.99 -4.56 11.31
N GLU A 14 -9.41 -4.16 12.51
CA GLU A 14 -8.66 -3.18 13.29
C GLU A 14 -7.29 -3.82 13.58
N PRO A 15 -6.18 -3.28 13.06
CA PRO A 15 -4.87 -3.90 13.23
C PRO A 15 -4.54 -3.96 14.72
N SER A 16 -4.15 -5.15 15.18
CA SER A 16 -3.71 -5.34 16.55
C SER A 16 -2.32 -4.72 16.75
N ILE A 17 -1.94 -4.40 18.00
CA ILE A 17 -0.61 -3.86 18.32
C ILE A 17 0.53 -4.75 17.78
N LEU A 18 0.31 -6.06 17.74
CA LEU A 18 1.26 -7.02 17.19
C LEU A 18 1.37 -6.93 15.67
N ASP A 19 0.29 -6.58 14.98
CA ASP A 19 0.34 -6.27 13.56
C ASP A 19 1.24 -5.05 13.38
N GLU A 20 0.97 -3.91 14.03
CA GLU A 20 1.79 -2.71 13.84
C GLU A 20 3.31 -2.95 14.01
N VAL A 21 3.71 -3.68 15.05
CA VAL A 21 5.13 -4.02 15.32
C VAL A 21 5.71 -4.98 14.26
N LEU A 22 4.94 -5.98 13.84
CA LEU A 22 5.36 -6.93 12.80
C LEU A 22 5.50 -6.24 11.44
N PHE A 23 4.54 -5.36 11.11
CA PHE A 23 4.53 -4.60 9.86
C PHE A 23 5.71 -3.62 9.78
N ASP A 24 6.08 -2.97 10.89
CA ASP A 24 7.28 -2.12 10.94
C ASP A 24 8.56 -2.92 10.68
N SER A 25 8.66 -4.12 11.25
CA SER A 25 9.80 -5.01 11.04
C SER A 25 9.89 -5.50 9.60
N LEU A 26 8.73 -5.80 8.99
CA LEU A 26 8.62 -6.19 7.59
C LEU A 26 9.07 -5.05 6.64
N TRP A 27 8.67 -3.81 6.92
CA TRP A 27 9.06 -2.65 6.10
C TRP A 27 10.55 -2.31 6.23
N LYS A 28 11.14 -2.51 7.41
CA LYS A 28 12.58 -2.36 7.60
C LYS A 28 13.37 -3.35 6.74
N ALA A 29 12.91 -4.59 6.62
CA ALA A 29 13.55 -5.58 5.75
C ALA A 29 13.58 -5.14 4.27
N PHE A 30 12.57 -4.39 3.83
CA PHE A 30 12.45 -3.88 2.45
C PHE A 30 13.26 -2.60 2.19
N GLY A 31 13.71 -1.91 3.24
CA GLY A 31 14.48 -0.67 3.12
C GLY A 31 15.80 -0.84 2.37
N ASN A 32 16.46 -1.99 2.54
CA ASN A 32 17.82 -2.26 2.04
C ASN A 32 17.87 -3.14 0.78
N LEU A 33 16.72 -3.51 0.22
CA LEU A 33 16.68 -4.30 -1.01
C LEU A 33 17.08 -3.45 -2.21
N SER A 34 17.84 -4.03 -3.15
CA SER A 34 18.20 -3.41 -4.44
C SER A 34 17.03 -3.29 -5.43
N ILE A 35 15.80 -3.44 -4.95
CA ILE A 35 14.56 -3.36 -5.74
C ILE A 35 13.74 -2.18 -5.22
N GLY A 36 13.18 -1.38 -6.13
CA GLY A 36 12.25 -0.32 -5.77
C GLY A 36 10.90 -0.91 -5.36
N ILE A 37 10.48 -0.65 -4.12
CA ILE A 37 9.21 -1.15 -3.56
C ILE A 37 8.32 0.03 -3.22
N ILE A 38 7.09 -0.03 -3.73
CA ILE A 38 6.01 0.92 -3.45
C ILE A 38 4.79 0.09 -3.05
N VAL A 39 4.27 0.32 -1.86
CA VAL A 39 3.05 -0.32 -1.36
C VAL A 39 1.94 0.71 -1.36
N ILE A 40 0.79 0.35 -1.92
CA ILE A 40 -0.41 1.21 -1.97
C ILE A 40 -1.57 0.52 -1.25
N ASP A 41 -2.49 1.32 -0.71
CA ASP A 41 -3.78 0.81 -0.21
C ASP A 41 -4.84 0.66 -1.32
N GLN A 42 -6.04 0.23 -0.93
CA GLN A 42 -7.17 0.04 -1.84
C GLN A 42 -7.64 1.35 -2.51
N ARG A 43 -7.32 2.51 -1.91
CA ARG A 43 -7.60 3.84 -2.45
C ARG A 43 -6.45 4.35 -3.32
N SER A 44 -5.47 3.50 -3.64
CA SER A 44 -4.28 3.83 -4.42
C SER A 44 -3.35 4.84 -3.73
N ILE A 45 -3.44 4.96 -2.41
CA ILE A 45 -2.59 5.85 -1.62
C ILE A 45 -1.33 5.11 -1.20
N VAL A 46 -0.17 5.73 -1.38
CA VAL A 46 1.12 5.16 -1.00
C VAL A 46 1.21 5.03 0.52
N ARG A 47 1.44 3.81 1.01
CA ARG A 47 1.66 3.48 2.43
C ARG A 47 3.12 3.22 2.76
N PHE A 48 3.90 2.78 1.78
CA PHE A 48 5.35 2.56 1.92
C PHE A 48 6.06 2.84 0.60
N PHE A 49 7.27 3.38 0.71
CA PHE A 49 8.12 3.74 -0.41
C PHE A 49 9.57 3.61 0.04
N ASN A 50 10.34 2.65 -0.50
CA ASN A 50 11.70 2.44 -0.03
C ASN A 50 12.71 3.38 -0.71
N SER A 51 13.94 3.39 -0.18
CA SER A 51 15.04 4.22 -0.69
C SER A 51 15.32 3.95 -2.17
N MET A 52 15.31 2.67 -2.58
CA MET A 52 15.58 2.30 -3.98
C MET A 52 14.51 2.78 -4.96
N ALA A 53 13.22 2.77 -4.59
CA ALA A 53 12.18 3.38 -5.40
C ALA A 53 12.42 4.89 -5.56
N GLY A 54 12.90 5.55 -4.51
CA GLY A 54 13.26 6.97 -4.55
C GLY A 54 14.43 7.27 -5.44
N CYS A 55 15.46 6.42 -5.39
CA CYS A 55 16.61 6.49 -6.28
C CYS A 55 16.19 6.37 -7.76
N PHE A 56 15.35 5.37 -8.09
CA PHE A 56 14.92 5.15 -9.47
C PHE A 56 14.00 6.25 -10.02
N LEU A 57 13.15 6.83 -9.18
CA LEU A 57 12.16 7.83 -9.60
C LEU A 57 12.61 9.28 -9.37
N GLY A 58 13.72 9.50 -8.66
CA GLY A 58 14.18 10.84 -8.28
C GLY A 58 13.27 11.50 -7.23
N ILE A 59 12.62 10.71 -6.38
CA ILE A 59 11.60 11.18 -5.43
C ILE A 59 12.04 10.86 -4.01
N GLN A 60 11.97 11.84 -3.11
CA GLN A 60 12.24 11.60 -1.70
C GLN A 60 11.12 10.73 -1.09
N PRO A 61 11.42 9.57 -0.47
CA PRO A 61 10.40 8.65 0.02
C PRO A 61 9.33 9.27 0.93
N VAL A 62 9.74 10.16 1.84
CA VAL A 62 8.81 10.84 2.76
C VAL A 62 7.82 11.77 2.05
N SER A 63 8.16 12.25 0.85
CA SER A 63 7.29 13.10 0.03
C SER A 63 6.29 12.29 -0.80
N ALA A 64 6.41 10.96 -0.81
CA ALA A 64 5.53 10.05 -1.56
C ALA A 64 4.43 9.44 -0.67
N VAL A 65 4.74 9.11 0.59
CA VAL A 65 3.78 8.48 1.51
C VAL A 65 2.57 9.40 1.74
N GLY A 66 1.36 8.82 1.70
CA GLY A 66 0.10 9.54 1.85
C GLY A 66 -0.44 10.16 0.56
N ARG A 67 0.29 10.09 -0.55
CA ARG A 67 -0.16 10.61 -1.84
C ARG A 67 -0.73 9.51 -2.75
N PRO A 68 -1.63 9.85 -3.69
CA PRO A 68 -2.04 8.93 -4.74
C PRO A 68 -0.86 8.51 -5.61
N VAL A 69 -0.72 7.21 -5.89
CA VAL A 69 0.41 6.67 -6.67
C VAL A 69 0.50 7.26 -8.08
N ARG A 70 -0.63 7.67 -8.67
CA ARG A 70 -0.69 8.28 -10.01
C ARG A 70 -0.07 9.67 -10.07
N GLU A 71 0.00 10.40 -8.94
CA GLU A 71 0.70 11.69 -8.90
C GLU A 71 2.23 11.51 -8.87
N ILE A 72 2.69 10.36 -8.37
CA ILE A 72 4.11 10.03 -8.23
C ILE A 72 4.60 9.38 -9.52
N ILE A 73 3.80 8.49 -10.10
CA ILE A 73 4.11 7.75 -11.32
C ILE A 73 2.97 7.96 -12.32
N SER A 74 3.10 9.02 -13.12
CA SER A 74 2.02 9.51 -14.00
C SER A 74 1.56 8.52 -15.08
N LYS A 75 2.34 7.45 -15.35
CA LYS A 75 2.03 6.42 -16.35
C LYS A 75 1.64 5.06 -15.74
N THR A 76 1.25 5.03 -14.47
CA THR A 76 0.79 3.80 -13.82
C THR A 76 -0.65 3.48 -14.21
N HIS A 77 -0.85 2.33 -14.86
CA HIS A 77 -2.16 1.74 -15.09
C HIS A 77 -2.48 0.73 -13.99
N MET A 78 -3.46 1.06 -13.14
CA MET A 78 -4.00 0.11 -12.19
C MET A 78 -5.10 -0.71 -12.85
N ILE A 79 -4.94 -2.03 -12.87
CA ILE A 79 -5.95 -2.97 -13.34
C ILE A 79 -6.66 -3.51 -12.10
N ASN A 80 -7.90 -3.07 -11.87
CA ASN A 80 -8.74 -3.67 -10.84
C ASN A 80 -9.48 -4.85 -11.47
N LYS A 81 -9.22 -6.07 -11.01
CA LYS A 81 -10.07 -7.22 -11.33
C LYS A 81 -11.15 -7.27 -10.27
N GLY A 82 -12.33 -6.72 -10.61
CA GLY A 82 -13.54 -6.86 -9.82
C GLY A 82 -14.04 -8.31 -9.77
#